data_AF-A0A0U1MB25-F1
#
_entry.id   AF-A0A0U1MB25-F1
#
_cell.length_a   1.000
_cell.length_b   1.000
_cell.length_c   1.000
_cell.angle_alpha   90.00
_cell.angle_beta   90.00
_cell.angle_gamma   90.00
#
_symmetry.space_group_name_H-M   'P 1'
#
loop_
_entity.id
_entity.type
_entity.pdbx_description
1 polymer ?
#
loop_
_entity_poly.entity_id
_entity_poly.type
_entity_poly.pdbx_seq_one_letter_code
_entity_poly.pdbx_strand_id
1 'polypeptide(L)'
;MLATLPSELLGIVIGQTVSRRDLKHLCEVCKRLHDIVTPHLYRSLILSAPELSLKDLVAILETIPSKYLKYTQDFGFSVPIHERVESRCVHHSSNEPFIDETLQDGLAKYLTNGGNMGSEDLDDADKCSVDLVQFRDLRSLAWKGLNRYNDFESVRECMEVHGHQIQSLTLDLLTWDRAEEIWAYGFLHQTLQRAKVPDNFFSERVLNIHPRDRKVTFSSLENLHLSAVSFYHAAMEMAHAFNIERLNSLKLRNCPGSLHWLQMILDSRKPMKLKSLELALDLNSLQRDTRVHITETICNFIYHVPSLESLYLMLPEPIDWTALTERLSTHCQLKRFVMHHLVDRGGQNLIDGDIL
;
A
#
# COMPACT_ATOMS: atom_id res chain seq x y z
N MET A 1 -9.98 -44.21 0.69
CA MET A 1 -8.53 -44.00 0.50
C MET A 1 -8.01 -42.72 1.16
N LEU A 2 -8.58 -41.53 0.95
CA LEU A 2 -8.08 -40.32 1.65
C LEU A 2 -8.34 -40.34 3.18
N ALA A 3 -9.43 -40.98 3.61
CA ALA A 3 -9.81 -41.10 5.02
C ALA A 3 -8.94 -42.05 5.86
N THR A 4 -7.95 -42.74 5.28
CA THR A 4 -7.03 -43.64 6.00
C THR A 4 -5.64 -43.03 6.23
N LEU A 5 -5.32 -41.90 5.60
CA LEU A 5 -4.07 -41.17 5.84
C LEU A 5 -4.12 -40.43 7.19
N PRO A 6 -2.99 -40.27 7.91
CA PRO A 6 -2.87 -39.36 9.05
C PRO A 6 -3.24 -37.91 8.67
N SER A 7 -3.79 -37.15 9.62
CA SER A 7 -4.30 -35.80 9.35
C SER A 7 -3.20 -34.83 8.97
N GLU A 8 -1.98 -35.04 9.47
CA GLU A 8 -0.79 -34.24 9.20
C GLU A 8 -0.34 -34.39 7.74
N LEU A 9 -0.28 -35.64 7.25
CA LEU A 9 0.09 -35.93 5.87
C LEU A 9 -0.99 -35.42 4.90
N LEU A 10 -2.25 -35.57 5.27
CA LEU A 10 -3.36 -35.06 4.47
C LEU A 10 -3.35 -33.53 4.43
N GLY A 11 -3.05 -32.86 5.54
CA GLY A 11 -2.87 -31.41 5.61
C GLY A 11 -1.71 -30.92 4.73
N ILE A 12 -0.59 -31.65 4.68
CA ILE A 12 0.52 -31.32 3.78
C ILE A 12 0.08 -31.41 2.31
N VAL A 13 -0.63 -32.47 1.94
CA VAL A 13 -1.12 -32.66 0.55
C VAL A 13 -2.15 -31.58 0.19
N ILE A 14 -3.09 -31.28 1.09
CA ILE A 14 -4.09 -30.22 0.89
C ILE A 14 -3.41 -28.85 0.81
N GLY A 15 -2.38 -28.61 1.62
CA GLY A 15 -1.60 -27.38 1.57
C GLY A 15 -0.89 -27.11 0.23
N GLN A 16 -0.73 -28.14 -0.61
CA GLN A 16 -0.19 -28.01 -1.98
C GLN A 16 -1.29 -27.73 -3.02
N THR A 17 -2.57 -27.85 -2.67
CA THR A 17 -3.67 -27.57 -3.60
C THR A 17 -3.92 -26.06 -3.70
N VAL A 18 -3.71 -25.51 -4.89
CA VAL A 18 -3.84 -24.06 -5.16
C VAL A 18 -5.30 -23.65 -5.45
N SER A 19 -6.12 -24.60 -5.90
CA SER A 19 -7.50 -24.35 -6.32
C SER A 19 -8.45 -24.27 -5.13
N ARG A 20 -8.95 -23.06 -4.85
CA ARG A 20 -9.96 -22.81 -3.81
C ARG A 20 -11.27 -23.56 -4.08
N ARG A 21 -11.60 -23.80 -5.35
CA ARG A 21 -12.76 -24.61 -5.77
C ARG A 21 -12.60 -26.06 -5.32
N ASP A 22 -11.41 -26.63 -5.48
CA ASP A 22 -11.14 -28.01 -5.10
C ASP A 22 -11.12 -28.17 -3.58
N LEU A 23 -10.54 -27.20 -2.85
CA LEU A 23 -10.65 -27.14 -1.39
C LEU A 23 -12.12 -27.11 -0.94
N LYS A 24 -12.97 -26.32 -1.60
CA LYS A 24 -14.41 -26.28 -1.28
C LYS A 24 -15.07 -27.64 -1.50
N HIS A 25 -14.85 -28.28 -2.65
CA HIS A 25 -15.42 -29.60 -2.91
C HIS A 25 -14.90 -30.65 -1.90
N LEU A 26 -13.62 -30.59 -1.51
CA LEU A 26 -13.06 -31.48 -0.49
C LEU A 26 -13.71 -31.29 0.89
N CYS A 27 -14.06 -30.06 1.26
CA CYS A 27 -14.80 -29.76 2.49
C CYS A 27 -16.20 -30.39 2.51
N GLU A 28 -16.81 -30.65 1.35
CA GLU A 28 -18.17 -31.18 1.23
C GLU A 28 -18.21 -32.71 1.30
N VAL A 29 -17.07 -33.39 1.16
CA VAL A 29 -17.00 -34.86 1.12
C VAL A 29 -17.30 -35.52 2.47
N CYS A 30 -16.65 -35.07 3.55
CA CYS A 30 -16.88 -35.61 4.89
C CYS A 30 -16.38 -34.66 5.99
N LYS A 31 -16.86 -34.84 7.24
CA LYS A 31 -16.46 -34.03 8.40
C LYS A 31 -14.96 -33.98 8.63
N ARG A 32 -14.27 -35.12 8.47
CA ARG A 32 -12.82 -35.18 8.66
C ARG A 32 -12.06 -34.31 7.66
N LEU A 33 -12.46 -34.35 6.38
CA LEU A 33 -11.87 -33.51 5.35
C LEU A 33 -12.27 -32.04 5.56
N HIS A 34 -13.52 -31.78 5.96
CA HIS A 34 -13.95 -30.44 6.34
C HIS A 34 -13.03 -29.82 7.41
N ASP A 35 -12.76 -30.54 8.49
CA ASP A 35 -11.94 -30.03 9.60
C ASP A 35 -10.48 -29.76 9.19
N ILE A 36 -9.92 -30.61 8.32
CA ILE A 36 -8.54 -30.46 7.84
C ILE A 36 -8.43 -29.39 6.76
N VAL A 37 -9.41 -29.27 5.86
CA VAL A 37 -9.39 -28.36 4.72
C VAL A 37 -9.79 -26.94 5.12
N THR A 38 -10.66 -26.77 6.12
CA THR A 38 -11.15 -25.46 6.56
C THR A 38 -10.02 -24.45 6.84
N PRO A 39 -8.97 -24.77 7.61
CA PRO A 39 -7.85 -23.85 7.81
C PRO A 39 -7.19 -23.40 6.50
N HIS A 40 -7.07 -24.29 5.51
CA HIS A 40 -6.49 -23.96 4.20
C HIS A 40 -7.43 -23.12 3.34
N LEU A 41 -8.73 -23.38 3.39
CA LEU A 41 -9.75 -22.64 2.62
C LEU A 41 -9.87 -21.18 3.05
N TYR A 42 -9.70 -20.89 4.34
CA TYR A 42 -9.81 -19.55 4.93
C TYR A 42 -8.45 -18.88 5.19
N ARG A 43 -7.34 -19.51 4.78
CA ARG A 43 -5.99 -18.97 4.96
C ARG A 43 -5.78 -17.64 4.22
N SER A 44 -6.33 -17.54 3.02
CA SER A 44 -6.22 -16.35 2.18
C SER A 44 -7.61 -15.85 1.79
N LEU A 45 -7.90 -14.61 2.15
CA LEU A 45 -9.11 -13.88 1.81
C LEU A 45 -8.74 -12.72 0.90
N ILE A 46 -8.93 -12.92 -0.41
CA ILE A 46 -8.77 -11.86 -1.41
C ILE A 46 -10.17 -11.48 -1.89
N LEU A 47 -10.53 -10.22 -1.65
CA LEU A 47 -11.80 -9.62 -2.02
C LEU A 47 -11.54 -8.60 -3.12
N SER A 48 -12.29 -8.72 -4.20
CA SER A 48 -12.33 -7.73 -5.28
C SER A 48 -13.74 -7.20 -5.39
N ALA A 49 -13.90 -5.89 -5.31
CA ALA A 49 -15.20 -5.24 -5.48
C ALA A 49 -15.10 -4.22 -6.62
N PRO A 50 -16.03 -4.22 -7.60
CA PRO A 50 -16.19 -3.08 -8.49
C PRO A 50 -16.51 -1.86 -7.64
N GLU A 51 -16.09 -0.70 -8.10
CA GLU A 51 -15.88 0.47 -7.27
C GLU A 51 -17.02 0.84 -6.31
N LEU A 52 -16.63 1.36 -5.13
CA LEU A 52 -17.42 2.17 -4.20
C LEU A 52 -18.36 1.49 -3.19
N SER A 53 -18.40 0.17 -3.06
CA SER A 53 -19.18 -0.46 -1.99
C SER A 53 -18.33 -1.21 -0.95
N LEU A 54 -17.79 -0.48 0.04
CA LEU A 54 -17.37 -1.11 1.32
C LEU A 54 -18.53 -1.83 2.00
N LYS A 55 -19.78 -1.39 1.74
CA LYS A 55 -20.99 -2.10 2.20
C LYS A 55 -20.98 -3.54 1.69
N ASP A 56 -20.56 -3.77 0.45
CA ASP A 56 -20.43 -5.12 -0.11
C ASP A 56 -19.29 -5.88 0.55
N LEU A 57 -18.15 -5.23 0.84
CA LEU A 57 -17.05 -5.88 1.54
C LEU A 57 -17.43 -6.27 2.97
N VAL A 58 -18.03 -5.37 3.74
CA VAL A 58 -18.48 -5.65 5.11
C VAL A 58 -19.55 -6.73 5.09
N ALA A 59 -20.53 -6.65 4.19
CA ALA A 59 -21.53 -7.69 4.01
C ALA A 59 -20.90 -9.06 3.67
N ILE A 60 -19.90 -9.10 2.78
CA ILE A 60 -19.16 -10.33 2.46
C ILE A 60 -18.45 -10.86 3.71
N LEU A 61 -17.77 -10.01 4.48
CA LEU A 61 -17.09 -10.41 5.70
C LEU A 61 -18.06 -10.93 6.76
N GLU A 62 -19.23 -10.30 6.91
CA GLU A 62 -20.30 -10.75 7.80
C GLU A 62 -20.88 -12.11 7.39
N THR A 63 -20.84 -12.47 6.10
CA THR A 63 -21.24 -13.82 5.67
C THR A 63 -20.26 -14.91 6.08
N ILE A 64 -19.01 -14.57 6.41
CA ILE A 64 -17.99 -15.53 6.80
C ILE A 64 -18.11 -15.79 8.31
N PRO A 65 -18.33 -17.06 8.74
CA PRO A 65 -18.40 -17.36 10.16
C PRO A 65 -17.12 -16.95 10.89
N SER A 66 -17.25 -16.11 11.91
CA SER A 66 -16.13 -15.54 12.70
C SER A 66 -15.15 -16.60 13.23
N LYS A 67 -15.65 -17.80 13.56
CA LYS A 67 -14.84 -18.95 13.99
C LYS A 67 -13.77 -19.40 12.97
N TYR A 68 -13.91 -19.03 11.69
CA TYR A 68 -12.97 -19.35 10.62
C TYR A 68 -11.97 -18.23 10.32
N LEU A 69 -12.27 -16.98 10.69
CA LEU A 69 -11.39 -15.82 10.43
C LEU A 69 -10.05 -15.92 11.18
N LYS A 70 -10.01 -16.68 12.27
CA LYS A 70 -8.76 -16.99 12.99
C LYS A 70 -7.72 -17.70 12.11
N TYR A 71 -8.11 -18.35 11.02
CA TYR A 71 -7.18 -19.03 10.11
C TYR A 71 -6.61 -18.11 9.04
N THR A 72 -7.13 -16.89 8.89
CA THR A 72 -6.71 -15.95 7.86
C THR A 72 -5.34 -15.39 8.18
N GLN A 73 -4.40 -15.67 7.28
CA GLN A 73 -3.03 -15.16 7.30
C GLN A 73 -2.82 -14.10 6.23
N ASP A 74 -3.54 -14.20 5.12
CA ASP A 74 -3.43 -13.27 4.00
C ASP A 74 -4.78 -12.59 3.75
N PHE A 75 -4.84 -11.29 3.96
CA PHE A 75 -6.01 -10.47 3.62
C PHE A 75 -5.65 -9.52 2.49
N GLY A 76 -6.44 -9.55 1.43
CA GLY A 76 -6.30 -8.69 0.27
C GLY A 76 -7.63 -8.03 -0.07
N PHE A 77 -7.65 -6.72 -0.19
CA PHE A 77 -8.73 -5.98 -0.80
C PHE A 77 -8.21 -5.17 -1.98
N SER A 78 -8.89 -5.32 -3.11
CA SER A 78 -8.54 -4.59 -4.33
C SER A 78 -9.79 -4.04 -4.98
N VAL A 79 -9.79 -2.73 -5.21
CA VAL A 79 -10.78 -2.06 -6.06
C VAL A 79 -10.19 -1.95 -7.47
N PRO A 80 -10.73 -2.64 -8.49
CA PRO A 80 -10.22 -2.53 -9.86
C PRO A 80 -10.39 -1.10 -10.36
N ILE A 81 -9.28 -0.44 -10.70
CA ILE A 81 -9.25 0.98 -11.09
C ILE A 81 -9.54 1.16 -12.61
N HIS A 82 -9.94 0.10 -13.32
CA HIS A 82 -10.05 0.11 -14.79
C HIS A 82 -11.15 0.99 -15.39
N GLU A 83 -12.08 1.53 -14.61
CA GLU A 83 -13.06 2.49 -15.11
C GLU A 83 -12.62 3.92 -14.79
N ARG A 84 -12.46 4.78 -15.81
CA ARG A 84 -12.32 6.23 -15.59
C ARG A 84 -13.67 6.78 -15.12
N VAL A 85 -13.93 6.73 -13.83
CA VAL A 85 -15.12 7.36 -13.24
C VAL A 85 -14.78 8.83 -12.98
N GLU A 86 -15.70 9.76 -13.29
CA GLU A 86 -15.46 11.21 -13.20
C GLU A 86 -14.94 11.63 -11.82
N SER A 87 -15.39 10.98 -10.74
CA SER A 87 -14.95 11.18 -9.36
C SER A 87 -13.48 10.82 -9.09
N ARG A 88 -12.78 10.20 -10.03
CA ARG A 88 -11.33 9.90 -9.99
C ARG A 88 -10.48 10.88 -10.78
N CYS A 89 -11.10 11.79 -11.53
CA CYS A 89 -10.39 12.80 -12.28
C CYS A 89 -9.98 13.94 -11.32
N VAL A 90 -8.68 14.30 -11.31
CA VAL A 90 -8.17 15.50 -10.62
C VAL A 90 -8.88 16.78 -11.11
N HIS A 91 -9.49 16.72 -12.30
CA HIS A 91 -10.27 17.81 -12.88
C HIS A 91 -11.75 17.82 -12.47
N HIS A 92 -12.23 16.84 -11.69
CA HIS A 92 -13.64 16.85 -11.27
C HIS A 92 -13.97 18.07 -10.40
N SER A 93 -12.99 18.58 -9.65
CA SER A 93 -13.08 19.83 -8.90
C SER A 93 -12.61 21.07 -9.69
N SER A 94 -12.00 20.92 -10.88
CA SER A 94 -11.35 22.03 -11.59
C SER A 94 -12.27 22.85 -12.49
N ASN A 95 -13.57 22.92 -12.18
CA ASN A 95 -14.43 23.97 -12.73
C ASN A 95 -14.27 25.30 -11.98
N GLU A 96 -13.40 25.39 -10.96
CA GLU A 96 -12.97 26.67 -10.42
C GLU A 96 -11.73 27.20 -11.17
N PRO A 97 -11.74 28.47 -11.60
CA PRO A 97 -10.64 29.05 -12.36
C PRO A 97 -9.36 29.07 -11.52
N PHE A 98 -8.23 28.70 -12.15
CA PHE A 98 -6.87 28.79 -11.62
C PHE A 98 -6.65 30.14 -10.91
N ILE A 99 -6.49 30.10 -9.59
CA ILE A 99 -5.87 31.17 -8.82
C ILE A 99 -4.59 30.58 -8.23
N ASP A 100 -3.48 31.12 -8.70
CA ASP A 100 -2.16 30.99 -8.08
C ASP A 100 -2.20 31.63 -6.69
N GLU A 101 -1.94 30.85 -5.64
CA GLU A 101 -1.19 31.23 -4.42
C GLU A 101 -1.40 30.19 -3.28
N THR A 102 -0.30 29.59 -2.83
CA THR A 102 -0.04 29.00 -1.51
C THR A 102 -1.03 27.98 -0.88
N LEU A 103 -0.52 26.77 -0.60
CA LEU A 103 -1.14 25.61 0.05
C LEU A 103 -1.72 25.81 1.47
N GLN A 104 -1.96 27.05 1.92
CA GLN A 104 -2.71 27.34 3.14
C GLN A 104 -4.11 27.92 2.87
N ASP A 105 -4.38 28.42 1.67
CA ASP A 105 -5.64 29.13 1.38
C ASP A 105 -6.77 28.21 0.87
N GLY A 106 -6.42 27.01 0.38
CA GLY A 106 -7.39 26.00 -0.05
C GLY A 106 -8.28 25.49 1.08
N LEU A 107 -7.70 25.25 2.26
CA LEU A 107 -8.45 24.86 3.47
C LEU A 107 -9.33 26.00 4.00
N ALA A 108 -8.92 27.27 3.79
CA ALA A 108 -9.69 28.44 4.22
C ALA A 108 -10.95 28.68 3.37
N LYS A 109 -10.93 28.36 2.07
CA LYS A 109 -12.11 28.47 1.19
C LYS A 109 -13.24 27.52 1.59
N TYR A 110 -12.94 26.30 2.01
CA TYR A 110 -13.97 25.35 2.48
C TYR A 110 -14.54 25.71 3.86
N LEU A 111 -13.78 26.42 4.70
CA LEU A 111 -14.26 26.91 5.99
C LEU A 111 -15.17 28.15 5.87
N THR A 112 -15.22 28.81 4.71
CA THR A 112 -15.95 30.08 4.53
C THR A 112 -17.16 29.96 3.60
N ASN A 113 -17.18 29.03 2.66
CA ASN A 113 -18.36 28.77 1.83
C ASN A 113 -19.10 27.51 2.30
N GLY A 114 -20.25 27.71 2.94
CA GLY A 114 -21.30 26.70 3.13
C GLY A 114 -21.93 26.29 1.80
N GLY A 115 -21.13 25.68 0.93
CA GLY A 115 -21.53 25.14 -0.37
C GLY A 115 -22.30 23.85 -0.17
N ASN A 116 -23.61 23.97 -0.27
CA ASN A 116 -24.61 22.90 -0.23
C ASN A 116 -24.35 21.86 -1.35
N MET A 117 -23.53 20.85 -1.08
CA MET A 117 -23.46 19.61 -1.86
C MET A 117 -24.35 18.58 -1.15
N GLY A 118 -25.32 18.00 -1.87
CA GLY A 118 -26.43 17.22 -1.33
C GLY A 118 -26.04 16.23 -0.23
N SER A 119 -26.58 16.47 0.97
CA SER A 119 -26.20 15.85 2.24
C SER A 119 -26.93 14.53 2.56
N GLU A 120 -27.52 13.84 1.58
CA GLU A 120 -28.37 12.67 1.87
C GLU A 120 -27.74 11.30 1.51
N ASP A 121 -26.70 11.25 0.66
CA ASP A 121 -26.09 9.97 0.25
C ASP A 121 -24.68 9.71 0.82
N LEU A 122 -24.00 10.71 1.40
CA LEU A 122 -22.65 10.57 1.96
C LEU A 122 -22.62 10.00 3.39
N ASP A 123 -23.71 10.17 4.15
CA ASP A 123 -23.78 9.86 5.60
C ASP A 123 -23.79 8.37 5.96
N ASP A 124 -24.03 7.50 4.98
CA ASP A 124 -24.24 6.06 5.21
C ASP A 124 -23.08 5.19 4.68
N ALA A 125 -22.25 5.74 3.79
CA ALA A 125 -21.03 5.10 3.28
C ALA A 125 -19.81 5.34 4.18
N ASP A 126 -19.79 6.46 4.92
CA ASP A 126 -18.76 6.85 5.89
C ASP A 126 -18.93 6.19 7.28
N LYS A 127 -19.89 5.27 7.45
CA LYS A 127 -20.04 4.49 8.70
C LYS A 127 -19.54 3.04 8.57
N CYS A 128 -19.25 2.58 7.37
CA CYS A 128 -18.79 1.21 7.15
C CYS A 128 -17.28 1.14 7.43
N SER A 129 -16.86 0.39 8.44
CA SER A 129 -15.45 0.11 8.75
C SER A 129 -15.18 -1.39 8.71
N VAL A 130 -13.92 -1.75 8.42
CA VAL A 130 -13.50 -3.14 8.32
C VAL A 130 -12.73 -3.49 9.57
N ASP A 131 -13.30 -4.34 10.43
CA ASP A 131 -12.55 -4.88 11.56
C ASP A 131 -11.47 -5.83 11.04
N LEU A 132 -10.24 -5.35 10.92
CA LEU A 132 -9.07 -6.15 10.59
C LEU A 132 -8.44 -6.82 11.83
N VAL A 133 -8.80 -6.36 13.03
CA VAL A 133 -8.26 -6.87 14.30
C VAL A 133 -8.71 -8.31 14.55
N GLN A 134 -9.89 -8.70 14.06
CA GLN A 134 -10.40 -10.06 14.16
C GLN A 134 -9.50 -11.14 13.52
N PHE A 135 -8.61 -10.77 12.58
CA PHE A 135 -7.67 -11.68 11.91
C PHE A 135 -6.43 -11.94 12.76
N ARG A 136 -6.55 -12.83 13.75
CA ARG A 136 -5.50 -13.06 14.77
C ARG A 136 -4.14 -13.51 14.22
N ASP A 137 -4.15 -14.31 13.15
CA ASP A 137 -2.94 -14.88 12.54
C ASP A 137 -2.50 -14.10 11.28
N LEU A 138 -2.94 -12.84 11.12
CA LEU A 138 -2.65 -12.03 9.94
C LEU A 138 -1.14 -11.80 9.77
N ARG A 139 -0.63 -12.16 8.59
CA ARG A 139 0.78 -12.03 8.18
C ARG A 139 0.93 -11.19 6.92
N SER A 140 -0.08 -11.14 6.07
CA SER A 140 -0.07 -10.35 4.85
C SER A 140 -1.31 -9.48 4.78
N LEU A 141 -1.12 -8.17 4.66
CA LEU A 141 -2.18 -7.21 4.41
C LEU A 141 -1.92 -6.52 3.07
N ALA A 142 -2.89 -6.60 2.18
CA ALA A 142 -2.91 -5.80 0.95
C ALA A 142 -4.22 -5.02 0.86
N TRP A 143 -4.15 -3.70 0.87
CA TRP A 143 -5.30 -2.83 0.66
C TRP A 143 -4.98 -1.85 -0.46
N LYS A 144 -5.60 -2.10 -1.63
CA LYS A 144 -5.44 -1.26 -2.81
C LYS A 144 -6.64 -0.32 -2.99
N GLY A 145 -6.38 0.98 -3.06
CA GLY A 145 -7.40 2.01 -3.24
C GLY A 145 -8.01 2.51 -1.92
N LEU A 146 -7.18 2.73 -0.90
CA LEU A 146 -7.58 3.40 0.35
C LEU A 146 -8.10 4.80 0.03
N ASN A 147 -9.38 5.08 0.29
CA ASN A 147 -10.00 6.31 -0.15
C ASN A 147 -11.08 6.88 0.78
N ARG A 148 -11.19 6.38 2.02
CA ARG A 148 -12.11 6.90 3.04
C ARG A 148 -11.43 7.06 4.39
N TYR A 149 -11.97 7.94 5.22
CA TYR A 149 -11.49 8.13 6.59
C TYR A 149 -11.45 6.81 7.39
N ASN A 150 -12.54 6.02 7.34
CA ASN A 150 -12.61 4.75 8.08
C ASN A 150 -11.68 3.68 7.55
N ASP A 151 -11.23 3.75 6.29
CA ASP A 151 -10.22 2.83 5.78
C ASP A 151 -8.90 3.04 6.52
N PHE A 152 -8.53 4.31 6.71
CA PHE A 152 -7.35 4.69 7.46
C PHE A 152 -7.44 4.27 8.93
N GLU A 153 -8.59 4.44 9.58
CA GLU A 153 -8.79 3.96 10.95
C GLU A 153 -8.75 2.42 11.04
N SER A 154 -9.32 1.71 10.07
CA SER A 154 -9.26 0.24 10.00
C SER A 154 -7.81 -0.25 9.89
N VAL A 155 -7.01 0.40 9.04
CA VAL A 155 -5.57 0.13 8.92
C VAL A 155 -4.86 0.46 10.23
N ARG A 156 -5.14 1.60 10.84
CA ARG A 156 -4.55 2.01 12.11
C ARG A 156 -4.75 0.99 13.22
N GLU A 157 -6.00 0.60 13.47
CA GLU A 157 -6.34 -0.40 14.48
C GLU A 157 -5.63 -1.74 14.19
N CYS A 158 -5.54 -2.13 12.91
CA CYS A 158 -4.80 -3.31 12.49
C CYS A 158 -3.30 -3.19 12.80
N MET A 159 -2.66 -2.05 12.51
CA MET A 159 -1.22 -1.88 12.71
C MET A 159 -0.86 -1.85 14.20
N GLU A 160 -1.73 -1.26 15.03
CA GLU A 160 -1.56 -1.23 16.50
C GLU A 160 -1.53 -2.64 17.10
N VAL A 161 -2.37 -3.55 16.61
CA VAL A 161 -2.47 -4.93 17.14
C VAL A 161 -1.49 -5.89 16.44
N HIS A 162 -1.47 -5.88 15.11
CA HIS A 162 -0.82 -6.93 14.29
C HIS A 162 0.51 -6.50 13.68
N GLY A 163 0.92 -5.24 13.77
CA GLY A 163 2.08 -4.71 13.04
C GLY A 163 3.37 -5.53 13.22
N HIS A 164 3.62 -6.05 14.42
CA HIS A 164 4.82 -6.83 14.74
C HIS A 164 4.93 -8.17 13.99
N GLN A 165 3.80 -8.78 13.61
CA GLN A 165 3.73 -10.10 12.95
C GLN A 165 3.54 -10.03 11.44
N ILE A 166 3.22 -8.86 10.89
CA ILE A 166 3.07 -8.65 9.44
C ILE A 166 4.42 -8.89 8.74
N GLN A 167 4.39 -9.75 7.74
CA GLN A 167 5.49 -10.14 6.85
C GLN A 167 5.38 -9.46 5.49
N SER A 168 4.16 -9.15 5.03
CA SER A 168 3.90 -8.50 3.76
C SER A 168 2.86 -7.40 3.93
N LEU A 169 3.21 -6.18 3.53
CA LEU A 169 2.34 -5.01 3.62
C LEU A 169 2.23 -4.33 2.25
N THR A 170 1.02 -4.18 1.74
CA THR A 170 0.68 -3.41 0.55
C THR A 170 -0.38 -2.37 0.88
N LEU A 171 -0.06 -1.09 0.73
CA LEU A 171 -0.99 0.02 0.95
C LEU A 171 -0.92 0.99 -0.24
N ASP A 172 -2.07 1.33 -0.81
CA ASP A 172 -2.17 2.20 -1.99
C ASP A 172 -3.24 3.27 -1.79
N LEU A 173 -2.81 4.54 -1.82
CA LEU A 173 -3.62 5.73 -1.50
C LEU A 173 -4.27 6.39 -2.72
N LEU A 174 -4.21 5.81 -3.92
CA LEU A 174 -4.57 6.44 -5.21
C LEU A 174 -3.69 7.67 -5.54
N THR A 175 -3.82 8.76 -4.78
CA THR A 175 -2.93 9.93 -4.80
C THR A 175 -2.76 10.48 -3.38
N TRP A 176 -1.58 11.04 -3.08
CA TRP A 176 -1.30 11.60 -1.75
C TRP A 176 -2.27 12.75 -1.39
N ASP A 177 -2.42 13.73 -2.29
CA ASP A 177 -3.21 14.94 -2.03
C ASP A 177 -4.67 14.61 -1.71
N ARG A 178 -5.26 13.66 -2.45
CA ARG A 178 -6.64 13.21 -2.22
C ARG A 178 -6.76 12.48 -0.88
N ALA A 179 -5.81 11.61 -0.56
CA ALA A 179 -5.83 10.87 0.70
C ALA A 179 -5.68 11.83 1.90
N GLU A 180 -4.82 12.83 1.79
CA GLU A 180 -4.64 13.88 2.79
C GLU A 180 -5.91 14.71 2.98
N GLU A 181 -6.55 15.15 1.89
CA GLU A 181 -7.81 15.90 1.93
C GLU A 181 -8.95 15.12 2.61
N ILE A 182 -9.18 13.87 2.17
CA ILE A 182 -10.24 13.00 2.70
C ILE A 182 -10.00 12.70 4.18
N TRP A 183 -8.75 12.38 4.54
CA TRP A 183 -8.42 12.09 5.92
C TRP A 183 -8.57 13.34 6.81
N ALA A 184 -8.07 14.50 6.37
CA ALA A 184 -8.17 15.74 7.13
C ALA A 184 -9.63 16.16 7.33
N TYR A 185 -10.47 16.01 6.30
CA TYR A 185 -11.90 16.27 6.39
C TYR A 185 -12.53 15.40 7.48
N GLY A 186 -12.36 14.07 7.43
CA GLY A 186 -12.92 13.16 8.44
C GLY A 186 -12.37 13.42 9.85
N PHE A 187 -11.07 13.71 9.96
CA PHE A 187 -10.40 13.99 11.23
C PHE A 187 -10.98 15.22 11.93
N LEU A 188 -11.16 16.32 11.19
CA LEU A 188 -11.68 17.58 11.71
C LEU A 188 -13.16 17.50 12.11
N HIS A 189 -13.93 16.64 11.45
CA HIS A 189 -15.33 16.38 11.84
C HIS A 189 -15.44 15.56 13.13
N GLN A 190 -14.46 14.69 13.41
CA GLN A 190 -14.46 13.84 14.60
C GLN A 190 -13.77 14.48 15.83
N THR A 191 -12.80 15.38 15.63
CA THR A 191 -12.09 16.05 16.74
C THR A 191 -12.65 17.45 17.03
N LEU A 192 -12.85 17.78 18.31
CA LEU A 192 -13.32 19.09 18.77
C LEU A 192 -12.38 20.24 18.31
N GLN A 193 -12.67 20.86 17.16
CA GLN A 193 -12.27 22.17 16.59
C GLN A 193 -10.88 22.79 16.88
N ARG A 194 -9.90 22.08 17.45
CA ARG A 194 -8.55 22.62 17.79
C ARG A 194 -7.39 21.66 17.53
N ALA A 195 -7.64 20.49 16.96
CA ALA A 195 -6.56 19.56 16.62
C ALA A 195 -5.84 20.03 15.35
N LYS A 196 -4.52 20.26 15.43
CA LYS A 196 -3.70 20.53 14.26
C LYS A 196 -3.62 19.25 13.42
N VAL A 197 -3.86 19.36 12.12
CA VAL A 197 -3.57 18.30 11.15
C VAL A 197 -2.05 18.04 11.18
N PRO A 198 -1.61 16.77 11.36
CA PRO A 198 -0.20 16.39 11.32
C PRO A 198 0.44 16.68 9.96
N ASP A 199 1.75 16.92 9.93
CA ASP A 199 2.46 17.21 8.67
C ASP A 199 2.57 15.96 7.77
N ASN A 200 2.46 14.77 8.36
CA ASN A 200 2.25 13.51 7.64
C ASN A 200 1.22 12.66 8.40
N PHE A 201 -0.04 12.75 8.00
CA PHE A 201 -1.12 12.01 8.68
C PHE A 201 -0.92 10.49 8.62
N PHE A 202 -0.37 10.00 7.51
CA PHE A 202 -0.24 8.57 7.29
C PHE A 202 0.78 7.97 8.26
N SER A 203 1.95 8.59 8.44
CA SER A 203 2.90 8.13 9.46
C SER A 203 2.32 8.32 10.87
N GLU A 204 1.88 9.52 11.21
CA GLU A 204 1.56 9.88 12.61
C GLU A 204 0.27 9.25 13.12
N ARG A 205 -0.76 9.16 12.28
CA ARG A 205 -2.11 8.73 12.68
C ARG A 205 -2.45 7.34 12.20
N VAL A 206 -2.04 6.96 11.00
CA VAL A 206 -2.37 5.63 10.45
C VAL A 206 -1.37 4.58 10.90
N LEU A 207 -0.06 4.86 10.81
CA LEU A 207 0.97 3.89 11.21
C LEU A 207 1.44 4.05 12.66
N ASN A 208 0.98 5.10 13.36
CA ASN A 208 1.38 5.44 14.72
C ASN A 208 2.91 5.59 14.87
N ILE A 209 3.51 6.31 13.92
CA ILE A 209 4.93 6.63 13.82
C ILE A 209 5.08 8.13 14.05
N HIS A 210 5.66 8.53 15.19
CA HIS A 210 5.79 9.93 15.55
C HIS A 210 7.18 10.49 15.23
N PRO A 211 7.30 11.82 15.02
CA PRO A 211 8.60 12.45 14.77
C PRO A 211 9.62 12.09 15.85
N ARG A 212 10.84 11.75 15.42
CA ARG A 212 11.96 11.29 16.26
C ARG A 212 11.83 9.89 16.85
N ASP A 213 10.78 9.14 16.50
CA ASP A 213 10.68 7.74 16.88
C ASP A 213 11.77 6.90 16.22
N ARG A 214 12.31 5.96 17.00
CA ARG A 214 13.27 4.94 16.54
C ARG A 214 12.75 3.53 16.79
N LYS A 215 11.44 3.41 17.02
CA LYS A 215 10.78 2.15 17.31
C LYS A 215 10.60 1.37 16.02
N VAL A 216 10.92 0.08 16.07
CA VAL A 216 10.58 -0.86 14.99
C VAL A 216 9.16 -1.36 15.25
N THR A 217 8.22 -0.95 14.40
CA THR A 217 6.81 -1.39 14.48
C THR A 217 6.60 -2.70 13.73
N PHE A 218 7.28 -2.87 12.58
CA PHE A 218 7.09 -4.00 11.68
C PHE A 218 8.28 -4.96 11.74
N SER A 219 8.44 -5.65 12.88
CA SER A 219 9.63 -6.46 13.17
C SER A 219 9.82 -7.68 12.25
N SER A 220 8.73 -8.21 11.71
CA SER A 220 8.69 -9.39 10.83
C SER A 220 8.56 -9.06 9.35
N LEU A 221 8.57 -7.76 8.97
CA LEU A 221 8.31 -7.34 7.61
C LEU A 221 9.43 -7.75 6.65
N GLU A 222 9.02 -8.38 5.56
CA GLU A 222 9.90 -8.83 4.49
C GLU A 222 9.55 -8.19 3.15
N ASN A 223 8.27 -7.90 2.91
CA ASN A 223 7.78 -7.33 1.66
C ASN A 223 7.00 -6.06 1.95
N LEU A 224 7.46 -4.93 1.40
CA LEU A 224 6.79 -3.65 1.53
C LEU A 224 6.40 -3.13 0.14
N HIS A 225 5.14 -2.79 -0.04
CA HIS A 225 4.64 -2.10 -1.21
C HIS A 225 3.82 -0.88 -0.78
N LEU A 226 4.29 0.30 -1.15
CA LEU A 226 3.59 1.55 -0.92
C LEU A 226 3.31 2.22 -2.27
N SER A 227 2.09 2.70 -2.43
CA SER A 227 1.66 3.48 -3.59
C SER A 227 1.02 4.79 -3.13
N ALA A 228 1.48 5.91 -3.71
CA ALA A 228 1.03 7.26 -3.37
C ALA A 228 1.19 7.66 -1.88
N VAL A 229 2.09 7.01 -1.14
CA VAL A 229 2.42 7.36 0.26
C VAL A 229 3.55 8.37 0.30
N SER A 230 3.36 9.50 1.00
CA SER A 230 4.40 10.51 1.19
C SER A 230 5.39 10.11 2.27
N PHE A 231 6.68 10.29 1.97
CA PHE A 231 7.79 10.19 2.92
C PHE A 231 8.21 11.54 3.50
N TYR A 232 7.64 12.66 3.03
CA TYR A 232 7.96 13.97 3.60
C TYR A 232 7.61 14.01 5.09
N HIS A 233 8.42 14.72 5.86
CA HIS A 233 8.27 14.91 7.32
C HIS A 233 8.37 13.67 8.22
N ALA A 234 8.47 12.45 7.66
CA ALA A 234 8.55 11.20 8.45
C ALA A 234 9.53 10.15 7.88
N ALA A 235 10.42 10.55 6.99
CA ALA A 235 11.32 9.66 6.24
C ALA A 235 12.11 8.71 7.16
N MET A 236 12.83 9.25 8.15
CA MET A 236 13.72 8.46 9.03
C MET A 236 12.92 7.53 9.93
N GLU A 237 11.83 8.04 10.47
CA GLU A 237 10.93 7.33 11.38
C GLU A 237 10.28 6.15 10.66
N MET A 238 9.82 6.35 9.42
CA MET A 238 9.30 5.28 8.57
C MET A 238 10.37 4.25 8.22
N ALA A 239 11.60 4.67 7.93
CA ALA A 239 12.71 3.73 7.68
C ALA A 239 12.99 2.84 8.90
N HIS A 240 12.91 3.40 10.12
CA HIS A 240 13.05 2.62 11.34
C HIS A 240 11.85 1.71 11.59
N ALA A 241 10.63 2.23 11.45
CA ALA A 241 9.41 1.49 11.70
C ALA A 241 9.27 0.26 10.79
N PHE A 242 9.59 0.41 9.50
CA PHE A 242 9.53 -0.67 8.50
C PHE A 242 10.68 -1.67 8.56
N ASN A 243 11.68 -1.46 9.43
CA ASN A 243 12.81 -2.37 9.55
C ASN A 243 13.54 -2.61 8.21
N ILE A 244 13.81 -1.53 7.47
CA ILE A 244 14.28 -1.56 6.07
C ILE A 244 15.49 -2.47 5.83
N GLU A 245 16.38 -2.62 6.81
CA GLU A 245 17.55 -3.49 6.77
C GLU A 245 17.21 -4.97 6.51
N ARG A 246 16.02 -5.42 6.94
CA ARG A 246 15.55 -6.80 6.83
C ARG A 246 14.63 -7.07 5.65
N LEU A 247 14.24 -6.05 4.89
CA LEU A 247 13.35 -6.24 3.75
C LEU A 247 14.00 -7.10 2.67
N ASN A 248 13.20 -8.02 2.13
CA ASN A 248 13.50 -8.82 0.96
C ASN A 248 13.01 -8.14 -0.32
N SER A 249 11.86 -7.47 -0.27
CA SER A 249 11.23 -6.80 -1.41
C SER A 249 10.69 -5.42 -1.02
N LEU A 250 10.96 -4.43 -1.88
CA LEU A 250 10.51 -3.06 -1.73
C LEU A 250 9.90 -2.59 -3.05
N LYS A 251 8.66 -2.14 -3.01
CA LYS A 251 7.95 -1.54 -4.13
C LYS A 251 7.44 -0.16 -3.75
N LEU A 252 7.86 0.85 -4.50
CA LEU A 252 7.42 2.23 -4.32
C LEU A 252 6.83 2.72 -5.63
N ARG A 253 5.54 3.07 -5.62
CA ARG A 253 4.84 3.63 -6.78
C ARG A 253 4.35 5.05 -6.46
N ASN A 254 4.74 6.03 -7.25
CA ASN A 254 4.32 7.43 -7.16
C ASN A 254 4.35 7.99 -5.72
N CYS A 255 5.36 7.61 -4.93
CA CYS A 255 5.50 8.00 -3.53
C CYS A 255 6.29 9.31 -3.41
N PRO A 256 5.68 10.43 -2.96
CA PRO A 256 6.38 11.69 -2.78
C PRO A 256 7.55 11.56 -1.79
N GLY A 257 8.72 12.10 -2.15
CA GLY A 257 9.92 12.04 -1.30
C GLY A 257 10.66 10.69 -1.30
N SER A 258 10.22 9.70 -2.09
CA SER A 258 10.83 8.36 -2.14
C SER A 258 12.31 8.36 -2.54
N LEU A 259 12.75 9.21 -3.47
CA LEU A 259 14.17 9.32 -3.85
C LEU A 259 15.04 9.84 -2.71
N HIS A 260 14.59 10.89 -2.02
CA HIS A 260 15.28 11.41 -0.84
C HIS A 260 15.35 10.36 0.26
N TRP A 261 14.25 9.65 0.49
CA TRP A 261 14.17 8.54 1.44
C TRP A 261 15.16 7.41 1.11
N LEU A 262 15.25 7.00 -0.16
CA LEU A 262 16.23 6.00 -0.62
C LEU A 262 17.66 6.48 -0.37
N GLN A 263 18.00 7.73 -0.74
CA GLN A 263 19.33 8.28 -0.50
C GLN A 263 19.69 8.28 1.00
N MET A 264 18.75 8.70 1.84
CA MET A 264 18.92 8.75 3.28
C MET A 264 19.10 7.36 3.91
N ILE A 265 18.42 6.32 3.40
CA ILE A 265 18.68 4.93 3.78
C ILE A 265 20.11 4.51 3.42
N LEU A 266 20.59 4.88 2.23
CA LEU A 266 21.98 4.58 1.82
C LEU A 266 23.00 5.28 2.72
N ASP A 267 22.74 6.53 3.09
CA ASP A 267 23.61 7.33 3.97
C ASP A 267 23.73 6.74 5.39
N SER A 268 22.76 5.92 5.82
CA SER A 268 22.82 5.19 7.09
C SER A 268 23.94 4.14 7.16
N ARG A 269 24.51 3.75 6.00
CA ARG A 269 25.58 2.75 5.84
C ARG A 269 25.29 1.38 6.45
N LYS A 270 24.01 1.06 6.67
CA LYS A 270 23.61 -0.23 7.19
C LYS A 270 23.45 -1.24 6.05
N PRO A 271 23.90 -2.48 6.23
CA PRO A 271 23.80 -3.48 5.18
C PRO A 271 22.33 -3.87 4.95
N MET A 272 21.87 -3.76 3.71
CA MET A 272 20.53 -4.18 3.29
C MET A 272 20.57 -5.59 2.71
N LYS A 273 19.50 -6.37 2.95
CA LYS A 273 19.32 -7.73 2.37
C LYS A 273 18.32 -7.76 1.21
N LEU A 274 18.04 -6.59 0.63
CA LEU A 274 17.01 -6.45 -0.38
C LEU A 274 17.37 -7.25 -1.64
N LYS A 275 16.42 -8.05 -2.12
CA LYS A 275 16.53 -8.87 -3.34
C LYS A 275 15.74 -8.30 -4.50
N SER A 276 14.66 -7.57 -4.23
CA SER A 276 13.80 -6.98 -5.26
C SER A 276 13.51 -5.53 -4.95
N LEU A 277 13.73 -4.66 -5.95
CA LEU A 277 13.32 -3.26 -5.93
C LEU A 277 12.40 -2.98 -7.12
N GLU A 278 11.26 -2.38 -6.85
CA GLU A 278 10.40 -1.75 -7.84
C GLU A 278 10.24 -0.27 -7.51
N LEU A 279 10.54 0.59 -8.49
CA LEU A 279 10.43 2.04 -8.37
C LEU A 279 9.69 2.58 -9.58
N ALA A 280 8.46 3.05 -9.36
CA ALA A 280 7.68 3.77 -10.35
C ALA A 280 7.48 5.21 -9.87
N LEU A 281 7.89 6.19 -10.68
CA LEU A 281 7.83 7.60 -10.36
C LEU A 281 7.15 8.34 -11.50
N ASP A 282 6.10 9.10 -11.20
CA ASP A 282 5.47 10.02 -12.13
C ASP A 282 5.99 11.46 -11.92
N LEU A 283 5.51 12.37 -12.75
CA LEU A 283 5.91 13.78 -12.67
C LEU A 283 5.37 14.49 -11.42
N ASN A 284 4.28 14.00 -10.84
CA ASN A 284 3.59 14.61 -9.70
C ASN A 284 4.25 14.25 -8.36
N SER A 285 4.82 13.05 -8.26
CA SER A 285 5.55 12.58 -7.07
C SER A 285 6.96 13.16 -6.94
N LEU A 286 7.44 13.92 -7.93
CA LEU A 286 8.79 14.47 -7.99
C LEU A 286 8.81 16.00 -7.93
N GLN A 287 9.61 16.55 -6.99
CA GLN A 287 10.02 17.95 -7.07
C GLN A 287 10.97 18.15 -8.26
N ARG A 288 10.93 19.33 -8.89
CA ARG A 288 11.72 19.63 -10.11
C ARG A 288 13.22 19.37 -9.92
N ASP A 289 13.76 19.78 -8.78
CA ASP A 289 15.20 19.66 -8.49
C ASP A 289 15.64 18.22 -8.28
N THR A 290 14.74 17.35 -7.81
CA THR A 290 15.03 15.93 -7.57
C THR A 290 15.09 15.11 -8.87
N ARG A 291 14.50 15.60 -9.96
CA ARG A 291 14.48 14.88 -11.26
C ARG A 291 15.87 14.64 -11.82
N VAL A 292 16.79 15.58 -11.62
CA VAL A 292 18.15 15.49 -12.13
C VAL A 292 18.96 14.38 -11.44
N HIS A 293 18.59 14.02 -10.21
CA HIS A 293 19.31 13.06 -9.39
C HIS A 293 18.76 11.63 -9.46
N ILE A 294 17.71 11.37 -10.26
CA ILE A 294 17.09 10.04 -10.36
C ILE A 294 18.14 8.97 -10.70
N THR A 295 18.89 9.17 -11.79
CA THR A 295 19.89 8.20 -12.23
C THR A 295 20.98 8.01 -11.17
N GLU A 296 21.45 9.11 -10.56
CA GLU A 296 22.49 9.07 -9.53
C GLU A 296 22.04 8.24 -8.32
N THR A 297 20.85 8.51 -7.78
CA THR A 297 20.29 7.78 -6.64
C THR A 297 20.13 6.29 -6.95
N ILE A 298 19.64 5.94 -8.14
CA ILE A 298 19.48 4.53 -8.54
C ILE A 298 20.84 3.84 -8.69
N CYS A 299 21.81 4.50 -9.33
CA CYS A 299 23.16 3.97 -9.48
C CYS A 299 23.84 3.74 -8.13
N ASN A 300 23.68 4.69 -7.20
CA ASN A 300 24.17 4.56 -5.83
C ASN A 300 23.47 3.40 -5.11
N PHE A 301 22.17 3.22 -5.31
CA PHE A 301 21.42 2.12 -4.71
C PHE A 301 21.92 0.76 -5.20
N ILE A 302 22.05 0.58 -6.52
CA ILE A 302 22.57 -0.67 -7.12
C ILE A 302 23.96 -0.99 -6.55
N TYR A 303 24.82 0.01 -6.43
CA TYR A 303 26.17 -0.16 -5.90
C TYR A 303 26.20 -0.63 -4.43
N HIS A 304 25.34 -0.08 -3.58
CA HIS A 304 25.33 -0.37 -2.14
C HIS A 304 24.52 -1.61 -1.75
N VAL A 305 23.72 -2.16 -2.67
CA VAL A 305 22.83 -3.30 -2.40
C VAL A 305 23.24 -4.50 -3.26
N PRO A 306 24.36 -5.17 -2.94
CA PRO A 306 24.90 -6.27 -3.75
C PRO A 306 23.98 -7.50 -3.81
N SER A 307 23.04 -7.63 -2.87
CA SER A 307 22.06 -8.72 -2.83
C SER A 307 20.91 -8.56 -3.83
N LEU A 308 20.83 -7.44 -4.55
CA LEU A 308 19.73 -7.16 -5.46
C LEU A 308 19.73 -8.13 -6.64
N GLU A 309 18.65 -8.90 -6.78
CA GLU A 309 18.45 -9.88 -7.84
C GLU A 309 17.46 -9.40 -8.90
N SER A 310 16.58 -8.45 -8.57
CA SER A 310 15.49 -8.00 -9.43
C SER A 310 15.25 -6.51 -9.32
N LEU A 311 15.23 -5.82 -10.45
CA LEU A 311 15.07 -4.38 -10.54
C LEU A 311 14.01 -4.03 -11.58
N TYR A 312 12.97 -3.31 -11.15
CA TYR A 312 11.86 -2.86 -11.99
C TYR A 312 11.75 -1.35 -11.89
N LEU A 313 11.89 -0.66 -13.01
CA LEU A 313 11.92 0.80 -13.06
C LEU A 313 10.84 1.34 -13.99
N MET A 314 10.11 2.36 -13.56
CA MET A 314 9.27 3.19 -14.41
C MET A 314 9.52 4.64 -14.05
N LEU A 315 10.23 5.35 -14.91
CA LEU A 315 10.86 6.62 -14.55
C LEU A 315 10.55 7.71 -15.61
N PRO A 316 10.39 8.97 -15.19
CA PRO A 316 10.24 10.09 -16.09
C PRO A 316 11.57 10.52 -16.69
N GLU A 317 11.52 11.16 -17.86
CA GLU A 317 12.70 11.78 -18.46
C GLU A 317 13.12 13.08 -17.74
N PRO A 318 14.42 13.45 -17.76
CA PRO A 318 15.55 12.78 -18.43
C PRO A 318 16.21 11.70 -17.55
N ILE A 319 16.79 10.68 -18.19
CA ILE A 319 17.55 9.60 -17.53
C ILE A 319 18.88 9.41 -18.26
N ASP A 320 20.00 9.45 -17.52
CA ASP A 320 21.31 9.07 -18.06
C ASP A 320 21.43 7.55 -18.18
N TRP A 321 21.13 7.07 -19.38
CA TRP A 321 21.18 5.67 -19.74
C TRP A 321 22.58 5.07 -19.73
N THR A 322 23.59 5.85 -20.09
CA THR A 322 24.96 5.36 -20.19
C THR A 322 25.47 5.03 -18.78
N ALA A 323 25.27 5.94 -17.83
CA ALA A 323 25.64 5.72 -16.43
C ALA A 323 24.89 4.52 -15.83
N LEU A 324 23.59 4.40 -16.10
CA LEU A 324 22.76 3.31 -15.57
C LEU A 324 23.18 1.95 -16.16
N THR A 325 23.37 1.86 -17.47
CA THR A 325 23.76 0.60 -18.13
C THR A 325 25.16 0.14 -17.73
N GLU A 326 26.11 1.08 -17.59
CA GLU A 326 27.43 0.79 -17.04
C GLU A 326 27.31 0.22 -15.62
N ARG A 327 26.53 0.86 -14.75
CA ARG A 327 26.32 0.38 -13.38
C ARG A 327 25.69 -1.02 -13.34
N LEU A 328 24.66 -1.26 -14.12
CA LEU A 328 23.98 -2.55 -14.20
C LEU A 328 24.93 -3.65 -14.70
N SER A 329 25.80 -3.34 -15.66
CA SER A 329 26.77 -4.30 -16.19
C SER A 329 27.78 -4.78 -15.15
N THR A 330 28.06 -3.95 -14.13
CA THR A 330 28.96 -4.31 -13.02
C THR A 330 28.28 -5.14 -11.92
N HIS A 331 26.95 -5.28 -11.94
CA HIS A 331 26.19 -5.93 -10.89
C HIS A 331 25.97 -7.42 -11.17
N CYS A 332 26.77 -8.29 -10.56
CA CYS A 332 26.82 -9.72 -10.91
C CYS A 332 25.62 -10.56 -10.42
N GLN A 333 24.81 -10.06 -9.50
CA GLN A 333 23.68 -10.82 -8.92
C GLN A 333 22.33 -10.54 -9.59
N LEU A 334 22.27 -9.57 -10.52
CA LEU A 334 21.01 -9.16 -11.14
C LEU A 334 20.55 -10.23 -12.12
N LYS A 335 19.38 -10.81 -11.87
CA LYS A 335 18.76 -11.84 -12.71
C LYS A 335 17.63 -11.30 -13.57
N ARG A 336 16.98 -10.22 -13.12
CA ARG A 336 15.81 -9.63 -13.77
C ARG A 336 15.92 -8.12 -13.77
N PHE A 337 15.75 -7.53 -14.94
CA PHE A 337 15.71 -6.09 -15.14
C PHE A 337 14.59 -5.73 -16.11
N VAL A 338 13.71 -4.82 -15.70
CA VAL A 338 12.66 -4.25 -16.54
C VAL A 338 12.68 -2.74 -16.34
N MET A 339 12.60 -1.99 -17.43
CA MET A 339 12.57 -0.53 -17.38
C MET A 339 11.58 0.03 -18.39
N HIS A 340 10.75 0.96 -17.93
CA HIS A 340 9.82 1.73 -18.73
C HIS A 340 10.10 3.23 -18.60
N HIS A 341 9.85 3.95 -19.68
CA HIS A 341 10.01 5.40 -19.75
C HIS A 341 8.64 6.04 -19.74
N LEU A 342 8.47 7.01 -18.85
CA LEU A 342 7.32 7.88 -18.88
C LEU A 342 7.65 9.07 -19.78
N VAL A 343 7.20 8.96 -21.03
CA VAL A 343 7.15 10.09 -21.95
C VAL A 343 5.91 10.89 -21.58
N ASP A 344 6.09 12.06 -20.98
CA ASP A 344 5.01 13.00 -20.73
C ASP A 344 4.42 13.44 -22.08
N ARG A 345 3.25 12.88 -22.42
CA ARG A 345 2.47 13.29 -23.59
C ARG A 345 1.36 14.28 -23.23
N GLY A 346 1.48 14.99 -22.10
CA GLY A 346 0.57 16.06 -21.72
C GLY A 346 -0.83 15.57 -21.37
N GLY A 347 -0.95 14.80 -20.28
CA GLY A 347 -2.28 14.52 -19.68
C GLY A 347 -2.60 13.06 -19.33
N GLN A 348 -1.62 12.19 -19.10
CA GLN A 348 -1.87 10.83 -18.62
C GLN A 348 -1.26 10.65 -17.22
N ASN A 349 -2.05 10.97 -16.20
CA ASN A 349 -1.84 10.41 -14.87
C ASN A 349 -2.00 8.88 -15.02
N LEU A 350 -0.91 8.15 -14.82
CA LEU A 350 -0.87 6.71 -15.02
C LEU A 350 -1.72 6.04 -13.96
N ILE A 351 -2.88 5.55 -14.40
CA ILE A 351 -3.68 4.60 -13.64
C ILE A 351 -3.29 3.22 -14.16
N ASP A 352 -2.60 2.50 -13.29
CA ASP A 352 -2.54 1.05 -13.19
C ASP A 352 -2.16 0.28 -14.47
N GLY A 353 -0.86 0.02 -14.60
CA GLY A 353 -0.35 -1.18 -15.23
C GLY A 353 0.64 -1.80 -14.25
N ASP A 354 0.36 -3.01 -13.76
CA ASP A 354 1.42 -3.78 -13.12
C ASP A 354 2.60 -3.86 -14.11
N ILE A 355 3.78 -3.47 -13.64
CA ILE A 355 5.02 -3.70 -14.39
C ILE A 355 5.31 -5.19 -14.24
N LEU A 356 4.52 -6.04 -14.89
CA LEU A 356 4.75 -7.46 -15.19
C LEU A 356 3.61 -8.03 -16.04
#